data_AF-A0A2E9Z7R2-F1
#
_entry.id   AF-A0A2E9Z7R2-F1
#
_cell.length_a   1.000
_cell.length_b   1.000
_cell.length_c   1.000
_cell.angle_alpha   90.00
_cell.angle_beta   90.00
_cell.angle_gamma   90.00
#
_symmetry.space_group_name_H-M   'P 1'
#
loop_
_entity.id
_entity.type
_entity.pdbx_description
1 polymer ?
#
loop_
_entity_poly.entity_id
_entity_poly.type
_entity_poly.pdbx_seq_one_letter_code
_entity_poly.pdbx_strand_id
1 'polypeptide(L)'
;MKQIIEQMLSNMLQRDVHLTCNCKNIKQGKLINYALNDYVISLTIKNSKDQLKNYDVYYPYEVTAEDRTVTFDYTLDTLTAGQSALQQSILSHSTNIKNHKLFDSRLVFNY
;
A
#
# COMPACT_ATOMS: atom_id res chain seq x y z
N MET A 1 -1.32 -3.81 -13.88
CA MET A 1 -1.15 -3.29 -12.51
C MET A 1 -1.68 -1.85 -12.37
N LYS A 2 -1.12 -0.84 -13.05
CA LYS A 2 -1.59 0.56 -12.96
C LYS A 2 -3.12 0.74 -13.11
N GLN A 3 -3.70 0.20 -14.18
CA GLN A 3 -5.16 0.29 -14.43
C GLN A 3 -6.01 -0.33 -13.31
N ILE A 4 -5.54 -1.43 -12.72
CA ILE A 4 -6.22 -2.10 -11.58
C ILE A 4 -6.22 -1.17 -10.37
N ILE A 5 -5.06 -0.59 -10.06
CA ILE A 5 -4.92 0.39 -8.97
C ILE A 5 -5.81 1.62 -9.21
N GLU A 6 -5.84 2.17 -10.43
CA GLU A 6 -6.71 3.31 -10.79
C GLU A 6 -8.18 2.99 -10.56
N GLN A 7 -8.65 1.83 -11.03
CA GLN A 7 -10.03 1.42 -10.86
C GLN A 7 -10.39 1.28 -9.38
N MET A 8 -9.50 0.68 -8.59
CA MET A 8 -9.71 0.46 -7.16
C MET A 8 -9.70 1.78 -6.37
N LEU A 9 -8.74 2.65 -6.61
CA LEU A 9 -8.67 3.98 -5.98
C LEU A 9 -9.84 4.87 -6.37
N SER A 10 -10.32 4.78 -7.61
CA SER A 10 -11.53 5.47 -8.07
C SER A 10 -12.76 5.02 -7.28
N ASN A 11 -12.88 3.72 -7.00
CA ASN A 11 -13.99 3.18 -6.21
C ASN A 11 -13.94 3.61 -4.74
N MET A 12 -12.75 3.92 -4.21
CA MET A 12 -12.52 4.42 -2.85
C MET A 12 -12.67 5.95 -2.75
N LEU A 13 -12.73 6.67 -3.86
CA LEU A 13 -12.78 8.12 -3.86
C LEU A 13 -14.01 8.61 -3.10
N GLN A 14 -13.82 9.64 -2.27
CA GLN A 14 -14.85 10.22 -1.40
C GLN A 14 -15.44 9.25 -0.36
N ARG A 15 -14.81 8.11 -0.07
CA ARG A 15 -15.20 7.21 1.03
C ARG A 15 -14.25 7.32 2.20
N ASP A 16 -14.72 6.92 3.38
CA ASP A 16 -13.87 6.76 4.55
C ASP A 16 -12.98 5.53 4.38
N VAL A 17 -11.67 5.73 4.45
CA VAL A 17 -10.67 4.69 4.27
C VAL A 17 -9.88 4.49 5.57
N HIS A 18 -9.61 3.24 5.90
CA HIS A 18 -8.79 2.83 7.04
C HIS A 18 -7.59 2.06 6.53
N LEU A 19 -6.41 2.70 6.59
CA LEU A 19 -5.14 2.13 6.13
C LEU A 19 -4.45 1.46 7.31
N THR A 20 -4.24 0.15 7.20
CA THR A 20 -3.49 -0.63 8.18
C THR A 20 -2.28 -1.29 7.54
N CYS A 21 -1.18 -1.40 8.28
CA CYS A 21 -0.04 -2.23 7.91
C CYS A 21 0.39 -3.02 9.13
N ASN A 22 0.62 -4.32 8.96
CA ASN A 22 0.97 -5.23 10.06
C ASN A 22 0.02 -5.07 11.27
N CYS A 23 -1.29 -5.04 10.99
CA CYS A 23 -2.38 -4.85 11.95
C CYS A 23 -2.37 -3.50 12.73
N LYS A 24 -1.52 -2.55 12.35
CA LYS A 24 -1.48 -1.20 12.95
C LYS A 24 -2.12 -0.19 12.02
N ASN A 25 -2.98 0.66 12.56
CA ASN A 25 -3.54 1.80 11.83
C ASN A 25 -2.43 2.81 11.52
N ILE A 26 -2.20 3.07 10.24
CA ILE A 26 -1.26 4.09 9.76
C ILE A 26 -1.99 5.40 9.51
N LYS A 27 -3.17 5.32 8.89
CA LYS A 27 -3.93 6.49 8.47
C LYS A 27 -5.42 6.15 8.36
N GLN A 28 -6.25 7.13 8.69
CA GLN A 28 -7.69 7.01 8.55
C GLN A 28 -8.33 8.35 8.19
N GLY A 29 -9.44 8.29 7.46
CA GLY A 29 -10.23 9.45 7.07
C GLY A 29 -10.76 9.31 5.66
N LYS A 30 -11.30 10.38 5.10
CA LYS A 30 -11.92 10.36 3.78
C LYS A 30 -10.87 10.47 2.67
N LEU A 31 -10.84 9.54 1.72
CA LEU A 31 -9.98 9.65 0.54
C LEU A 31 -10.53 10.74 -0.38
N ILE A 32 -9.83 11.88 -0.47
CA ILE A 32 -10.30 13.02 -1.26
C ILE A 32 -9.81 12.92 -2.70
N ASN A 33 -8.55 12.54 -2.86
CA ASN A 33 -7.89 12.47 -4.15
C ASN A 33 -6.78 11.42 -4.12
N TYR A 34 -6.38 10.97 -5.30
CA TYR A 34 -5.18 10.18 -5.49
C TYR A 34 -4.43 10.61 -6.76
N ALA A 35 -3.12 10.36 -6.80
CA ALA A 35 -2.28 10.57 -7.98
C ALA A 35 -1.35 9.38 -8.18
N LEU A 36 -1.11 9.02 -9.43
CA LEU A 36 -0.19 7.96 -9.83
C LEU A 36 0.91 8.57 -10.69
N ASN A 37 2.09 8.77 -10.10
CA ASN A 37 3.24 9.39 -10.77
C ASN A 37 4.39 8.39 -10.80
N ASP A 38 4.80 7.97 -11.99
CA ASP A 38 5.81 6.94 -12.23
C ASP A 38 5.53 5.65 -11.43
N TYR A 39 6.21 5.49 -10.29
CA TYR A 39 6.12 4.33 -9.40
C TYR A 39 5.54 4.67 -8.03
N VAL A 40 5.01 5.88 -7.85
CA VAL A 40 4.47 6.39 -6.58
C VAL A 40 2.97 6.60 -6.69
N ILE A 41 2.27 6.11 -5.67
CA ILE A 41 0.85 6.29 -5.41
C ILE A 41 0.74 7.30 -4.27
N SER A 42 0.23 8.49 -4.58
CA SER A 42 -0.01 9.55 -3.60
C SER A 42 -1.48 9.61 -3.24
N LEU A 43 -1.80 9.45 -1.96
CA LEU A 43 -3.18 9.48 -1.46
C LEU A 43 -3.40 10.72 -0.59
N THR A 44 -4.36 11.56 -0.95
CA THR A 44 -4.76 12.71 -0.13
C THR A 44 -5.96 12.33 0.72
N ILE A 45 -5.72 12.17 2.03
CA ILE A 45 -6.73 11.76 3.01
C ILE A 45 -7.09 12.95 3.89
N LYS A 46 -8.38 13.23 4.04
CA LYS A 46 -8.92 14.22 4.97
C LYS A 46 -9.24 13.54 6.30
N ASN A 47 -8.54 13.92 7.36
CA ASN A 47 -8.77 13.35 8.68
C ASN A 47 -10.02 13.97 9.37
N SER A 48 -10.36 13.45 10.56
CA SER A 48 -11.50 13.93 11.36
C SER A 48 -11.36 15.37 11.89
N LYS A 49 -10.18 15.98 11.78
CA LYS A 49 -9.92 17.39 12.13
C LYS A 49 -9.95 18.29 10.88
N ASP A 50 -10.57 17.81 9.80
CA ASP A 50 -10.63 18.43 8.48
C ASP A 50 -9.27 18.73 7.81
N GLN A 51 -8.16 18.16 8.32
CA GLN A 51 -6.84 18.39 7.76
C GLN A 51 -6.56 17.41 6.61
N LEU A 52 -6.01 17.93 5.50
CA LEU A 52 -5.52 17.12 4.40
C LEU A 52 -4.11 16.60 4.71
N LYS A 53 -3.91 15.30 4.54
CA LYS A 53 -2.63 14.64 4.72
C LYS A 53 -2.35 13.73 3.53
N ASN A 54 -1.19 13.92 2.90
CA ASN A 54 -0.72 13.02 1.85
C ASN A 54 -0.09 11.77 2.45
N TYR A 55 -0.29 10.63 1.80
CA TYR A 55 0.36 9.37 2.11
C TYR A 55 0.84 8.75 0.81
N ASP A 56 2.16 8.69 0.67
CA ASP A 56 2.81 8.24 -0.54
C ASP A 56 3.34 6.82 -0.32
N VAL A 57 3.06 5.94 -1.27
CA VAL A 57 3.55 4.56 -1.30
C VAL A 57 4.02 4.19 -2.68
N TYR A 58 5.00 3.29 -2.79
CA TYR A 58 5.41 2.76 -4.08
C TYR A 58 4.42 1.72 -4.58
N TYR A 59 4.52 1.36 -5.85
CA TYR A 59 3.71 0.28 -6.41
C TYR A 59 4.01 -1.03 -5.67
N PRO A 60 2.98 -1.79 -5.27
CA PRO A 60 3.17 -3.08 -4.64
C PRO A 60 3.57 -4.16 -5.65
N TYR A 61 4.07 -5.28 -5.15
CA TYR A 61 4.39 -6.44 -5.99
C TYR A 61 3.12 -7.12 -6.48
N GLU A 62 2.07 -7.09 -5.66
CA GLU A 62 0.74 -7.60 -6.00
C GLU A 62 -0.36 -6.74 -5.38
N VAL A 63 -1.52 -6.74 -6.02
CA VAL A 63 -2.72 -6.08 -5.54
C VAL A 63 -3.87 -7.06 -5.54
N THR A 64 -4.53 -7.22 -4.40
CA THR A 64 -5.78 -7.99 -4.31
C THR A 64 -6.93 -7.09 -3.86
N ALA A 65 -8.12 -7.39 -4.37
CA ALA A 65 -9.34 -6.66 -4.11
C ALA A 65 -10.44 -7.66 -3.74
N GLU A 66 -10.95 -7.57 -2.51
CA GLU A 66 -12.01 -8.43 -2.01
C GLU A 66 -13.05 -7.55 -1.32
N ASP A 67 -14.28 -7.54 -1.84
CA ASP A 67 -15.41 -6.73 -1.35
C ASP A 67 -15.06 -5.24 -1.12
N ARG A 68 -14.71 -4.90 0.13
CA ARG A 68 -14.40 -3.56 0.65
C ARG A 68 -12.99 -3.44 1.18
N THR A 69 -12.15 -4.40 0.82
CA THR A 69 -10.77 -4.50 1.25
C THR A 69 -9.87 -4.55 0.02
N VAL A 70 -8.87 -3.68 0.01
CA VAL A 70 -7.78 -3.70 -0.95
C VAL A 70 -6.50 -4.02 -0.20
N THR A 71 -5.71 -4.95 -0.71
CA THR A 71 -4.39 -5.27 -0.16
C THR A 71 -3.31 -4.97 -1.17
N PHE A 72 -2.35 -4.17 -0.75
CA PHE A 72 -1.09 -3.94 -1.43
C PHE A 72 -0.04 -4.82 -0.77
N ASP A 73 0.45 -5.82 -1.50
CA ASP A 73 1.41 -6.79 -1.00
C ASP A 73 2.84 -6.37 -1.35
N TYR A 74 3.66 -6.19 -0.31
CA TYR A 74 5.10 -5.88 -0.39
C TYR A 74 5.95 -6.99 0.24
N THR A 75 5.41 -8.19 0.38
CA THR A 75 6.13 -9.33 0.95
C THR A 75 7.20 -9.83 -0.01
N LEU A 76 8.31 -10.31 0.56
CA LEU A 76 9.37 -10.93 -0.23
C LEU A 76 8.90 -12.23 -0.87
N ASP A 77 7.93 -12.91 -0.24
CA ASP A 77 7.31 -14.11 -0.79
C ASP A 77 6.68 -13.81 -2.16
N THR A 78 5.84 -12.76 -2.24
CA THR A 78 5.25 -12.28 -3.49
C THR A 78 6.31 -11.82 -4.49
N LEU A 79 7.30 -11.02 -4.05
CA LEU A 79 8.37 -10.53 -4.93
C LEU A 79 9.17 -11.67 -5.58
N THR A 80 9.44 -12.72 -4.82
CA THR A 80 10.30 -13.83 -5.25
C THR A 80 9.52 -15.01 -5.82
N ALA A 81 8.19 -14.90 -5.89
CA ALA A 81 7.29 -15.99 -6.25
C ALA A 81 7.59 -17.28 -5.45
N GLY A 82 7.86 -17.13 -4.15
CA GLY A 82 8.17 -18.24 -3.23
C GLY A 82 9.57 -18.85 -3.36
N GLN A 83 10.46 -18.28 -4.18
CA GLN A 83 11.81 -18.82 -4.35
C GLN A 83 12.72 -18.48 -3.16
N SER A 84 12.87 -19.42 -2.23
CA SER A 84 13.60 -19.21 -0.97
C SER A 84 15.06 -18.78 -1.17
N ALA A 85 15.76 -19.29 -2.20
CA ALA A 85 17.14 -18.89 -2.48
C ALA A 85 17.25 -17.41 -2.87
N LEU A 86 16.30 -16.91 -3.67
CA LEU A 86 16.25 -15.51 -4.07
C LEU A 86 15.89 -14.61 -2.88
N GLN A 87 14.95 -15.04 -2.04
CA GLN A 87 14.58 -14.33 -0.82
C GLN A 87 15.78 -14.17 0.14
N GLN A 88 16.58 -15.23 0.33
CA GLN A 88 17.81 -15.17 1.13
C GLN A 88 18.87 -14.25 0.51
N SER A 89 18.99 -14.26 -0.82
CA SER A 89 19.87 -13.33 -1.54
C SER A 89 19.47 -11.87 -1.28
N ILE A 90 18.18 -11.54 -1.36
CA ILE A 90 17.69 -10.19 -1.06
C ILE A 90 17.96 -9.82 0.40
N LEU A 91 17.64 -10.71 1.34
CA LEU A 91 17.80 -10.46 2.78
C LEU A 91 19.25 -10.26 3.22
N SER A 92 20.20 -10.88 2.52
CA SER A 92 21.64 -10.77 2.79
C SER A 92 22.26 -9.49 2.23
N HIS A 93 21.72 -8.92 1.15
CA HIS A 93 22.23 -7.69 0.52
C HIS A 93 21.48 -6.41 0.95
N SER A 94 20.31 -6.54 1.59
CA SER A 94 19.43 -5.42 1.94
C SER A 94 19.62 -4.92 3.38
N THR A 95 20.80 -4.37 3.71
CA THR A 95 21.15 -3.98 5.08
C THR A 95 20.31 -2.82 5.64
N ASN A 96 19.87 -1.88 4.80
CA ASN A 96 19.10 -0.69 5.23
C ASN A 96 17.58 -0.78 4.99
N ILE A 97 17.11 -1.74 4.18
CA ILE A 97 15.72 -1.80 3.70
C ILE A 97 14.77 -2.37 4.79
N LYS A 98 15.31 -3.21 5.69
CA LYS A 98 14.54 -3.86 6.77
C LYS A 98 13.82 -2.90 7.71
N ASN A 99 14.28 -1.65 7.80
CA ASN A 99 13.70 -0.61 8.66
C ASN A 99 12.54 0.14 8.00
N HIS A 100 12.30 -0.04 6.71
CA HIS A 100 11.20 0.63 6.03
C HIS A 100 9.86 0.03 6.47
N LYS A 101 8.87 0.88 6.79
CA LYS A 101 7.58 0.45 7.35
C LYS A 101 6.78 -0.51 6.47
N LEU A 102 7.03 -0.47 5.16
CA LEU A 102 6.37 -1.33 4.18
C LEU A 102 7.23 -2.54 3.76
N PHE A 103 8.45 -2.68 4.25
CA PHE A 103 9.28 -3.84 3.91
C PHE A 103 8.67 -5.12 4.45
N ASP A 104 8.56 -6.12 3.59
CA ASP A 104 8.02 -7.45 3.88
C ASP A 104 6.67 -7.40 4.61
N SER A 105 5.74 -6.61 4.07
CA SER A 105 4.48 -6.29 4.75
C SER A 105 3.31 -6.17 3.78
N ARG A 106 2.10 -6.06 4.33
CA ARG A 106 0.87 -5.82 3.58
C ARG A 106 0.21 -4.53 4.07
N LEU A 107 -0.01 -3.61 3.13
CA LEU A 107 -0.81 -2.40 3.38
C LEU A 107 -2.24 -2.69 2.94
N VAL A 108 -3.17 -2.60 3.89
CA VAL A 108 -4.58 -2.93 3.68
C VAL A 108 -5.41 -1.66 3.78
N PHE A 109 -6.33 -1.48 2.84
CA PHE A 109 -7.31 -0.40 2.80
C PHE A 109 -8.69 -1.00 3.02
N ASN A 110 -9.40 -0.54 4.04
CA ASN A 110 -10.81 -0.89 4.26
C ASN A 110 -11.68 0.35 4.02
N TYR A 111 -12.78 0.24 3.27
CA TYR A 111 -13.56 1.39 2.78
C TYR A 111 -15.06 1.15 2.53
#